data_AF-A0A351GHM5-F1
#
_entry.id   AF-A0A351GHM5-F1
#
_cell.length_a   1.000
_cell.length_b   1.000
_cell.length_c   1.000
_cell.angle_alpha   90.00
_cell.angle_beta   90.00
_cell.angle_gamma   90.00
#
_symmetry.space_group_name_H-M   'P 1'
#
loop_
_entity.id
_entity.type
_entity.pdbx_description
1 polymer ?
#
loop_
_entity_poly.entity_id
_entity_poly.type
_entity_poly.pdbx_seq_one_letter_code
_entity_poly.pdbx_strand_id
1 'polypeptide(L)'
;MKRNILFGFLLIGLVVMEWGCDDIPAACKSNSYNVVAIDSTQFLMMDSNSYLKSLSIDSVAFDEFVIKVDFKTELISYLSNSSSLYATPPCPPPNSNWFIDKISVLDLDETYSTDWEMAERYYESFINIDSLRGNEFWNVPIEMYLRPKSSPAKTESYQFKIRIETADGNTFETTTDPIIITP
;
A
#
# COMPACT_ATOMS: atom_id res chain seq x y z
N MET A 1 53.93 8.49 -30.43
CA MET A 1 54.18 7.79 -29.15
C MET A 1 53.34 8.26 -27.97
N LYS A 2 52.78 9.48 -27.93
CA LYS A 2 51.93 9.94 -26.80
C LYS A 2 50.50 9.35 -26.78
N ARG A 3 49.97 8.92 -27.94
CA ARG A 3 48.59 8.39 -28.06
C ARG A 3 48.45 6.94 -27.57
N ASN A 4 49.49 6.12 -27.76
CA ASN A 4 49.47 4.70 -27.35
C ASN A 4 49.59 4.52 -25.83
N ILE A 5 50.25 5.47 -25.14
CA ILE A 5 50.30 5.49 -23.67
C ILE A 5 48.90 5.75 -23.10
N LEU A 6 48.12 6.63 -23.73
CA LEU A 6 46.75 6.92 -23.32
C LEU A 6 45.84 5.69 -23.45
N PHE A 7 45.99 4.92 -24.54
CA PHE A 7 45.30 3.64 -24.71
C PHE A 7 45.70 2.60 -23.66
N GLY A 8 46.95 2.60 -23.23
CA GLY A 8 47.41 1.75 -22.12
C GLY A 8 46.74 2.10 -20.79
N PHE A 9 46.66 3.38 -20.43
CA PHE A 9 45.95 3.82 -19.23
C PHE A 9 44.45 3.55 -19.28
N LEU A 10 43.83 3.70 -20.46
CA LEU A 10 42.42 3.40 -20.66
C LEU A 10 42.12 1.91 -20.45
N LEU A 11 42.96 1.03 -21.01
CA LEU A 11 42.81 -0.42 -20.88
C LEU A 11 43.05 -0.89 -19.45
N ILE A 12 44.05 -0.33 -18.75
CA ILE A 12 44.28 -0.64 -17.33
C ILE A 12 43.10 -0.14 -16.48
N GLY A 13 42.56 1.05 -16.77
CA GLY A 13 41.37 1.56 -16.10
C GLY A 13 40.14 0.68 -16.31
N LEU A 14 39.97 0.12 -17.51
CA LEU A 14 38.88 -0.82 -17.85
C LEU A 14 39.01 -2.15 -17.10
N VAL A 15 40.22 -2.72 -17.05
CA VAL A 15 40.48 -3.98 -16.33
C VAL A 15 40.30 -3.81 -14.83
N VAL A 16 40.75 -2.69 -14.25
CA VAL A 16 40.55 -2.41 -12.82
C VAL A 16 39.06 -2.16 -12.51
N MET A 17 38.29 -1.56 -13.44
CA MET A 17 36.84 -1.42 -13.30
C MET A 17 36.10 -2.76 -13.37
N GLU A 18 36.53 -3.70 -14.22
CA GLU A 18 35.94 -5.05 -14.27
C GLU A 18 36.28 -5.88 -13.03
N TRP A 19 37.53 -5.83 -12.54
CA TRP A 19 37.95 -6.56 -11.33
C TRP A 19 37.38 -5.99 -10.02
N GLY A 20 36.99 -4.71 -10.02
CA GLY A 20 36.32 -4.08 -8.89
C GLY A 20 34.81 -4.35 -8.83
N CYS A 21 34.24 -4.99 -9.84
CA CYS A 21 32.83 -5.39 -9.83
C CYS A 21 32.74 -6.84 -9.33
N ASP A 22 31.98 -7.07 -8.26
CA ASP A 22 31.59 -8.42 -7.87
C ASP A 22 30.76 -9.06 -8.99
N ASP A 23 31.10 -10.29 -9.38
CA ASP A 23 30.38 -11.08 -10.40
C ASP A 23 28.90 -11.32 -10.05
N ILE A 24 28.56 -11.18 -8.77
CA ILE A 24 27.21 -11.31 -8.26
C ILE A 24 26.77 -9.92 -7.80
N PRO A 25 25.83 -9.26 -8.51
CA PRO A 25 25.26 -8.02 -8.01
C PRO A 25 24.65 -8.30 -6.63
N ALA A 26 24.99 -7.47 -5.64
CA ALA A 26 24.39 -7.56 -4.33
C ALA A 26 22.86 -7.56 -4.50
N ALA A 27 22.20 -8.60 -3.97
CA ALA A 27 20.75 -8.71 -4.06
C ALA A 27 20.12 -7.46 -3.46
N CYS A 28 19.31 -6.74 -4.26
CA CYS A 28 18.61 -5.59 -3.73
C CYS A 28 17.61 -6.09 -2.66
N LYS A 29 17.71 -5.55 -1.45
CA LYS A 29 16.77 -5.82 -0.36
C LYS A 29 15.78 -4.66 -0.30
N SER A 30 14.49 -4.93 -0.11
CA SER A 30 13.50 -3.87 0.03
C SER A 30 13.54 -3.25 1.42
N ASN A 31 13.10 -2.00 1.50
CA ASN A 31 12.86 -1.35 2.78
C ASN A 31 11.76 -2.09 3.54
N SER A 32 11.96 -2.28 4.84
CA SER A 32 10.93 -2.81 5.73
C SER A 32 10.33 -1.67 6.55
N TYR A 33 9.01 -1.58 6.56
CA TYR A 33 8.26 -0.58 7.30
C TYR A 33 7.45 -1.22 8.43
N ASN A 34 7.31 -0.48 9.53
CA ASN A 34 6.36 -0.80 10.60
C ASN A 34 5.16 0.13 10.46
N VAL A 35 3.95 -0.40 10.52
CA VAL A 35 2.74 0.43 10.61
C VAL A 35 2.53 0.82 12.07
N VAL A 36 2.49 2.12 12.34
CA VAL A 36 2.38 2.65 13.71
C VAL A 36 1.01 3.23 14.02
N ALA A 37 0.26 3.66 13.00
CA ALA A 37 -1.08 4.20 13.13
C ALA A 37 -1.79 4.25 11.77
N ILE A 38 -3.09 4.51 11.80
CA ILE A 38 -3.80 5.04 10.63
C ILE A 38 -3.50 6.54 10.55
N ASP A 39 -3.07 7.01 9.38
CA ASP A 39 -2.70 8.41 9.14
C ASP A 39 -3.93 9.23 8.71
N SER A 40 -4.62 8.76 7.66
CA SER A 40 -5.80 9.43 7.14
C SER A 40 -6.74 8.48 6.40
N THR A 41 -7.93 8.97 6.09
CA THR A 41 -8.91 8.28 5.24
C THR A 41 -9.34 9.20 4.11
N GLN A 42 -9.53 8.65 2.92
CA GLN A 42 -10.02 9.38 1.77
C GLN A 42 -11.14 8.60 1.07
N PHE A 43 -12.16 9.30 0.61
CA PHE A 43 -13.19 8.72 -0.24
C PHE A 43 -12.78 8.76 -1.71
N LEU A 44 -12.95 7.63 -2.37
CA LEU A 44 -12.70 7.42 -3.76
C LEU A 44 -13.97 6.88 -4.44
N MET A 45 -14.06 7.13 -5.73
CA MET A 45 -15.07 6.59 -6.61
C MET A 45 -14.40 5.65 -7.60
N MET A 46 -14.96 4.44 -7.74
CA MET A 46 -14.58 3.50 -8.77
C MET A 46 -15.39 3.76 -10.04
N ASP A 47 -14.72 4.00 -11.16
CA ASP A 47 -15.41 4.18 -12.44
C ASP A 47 -15.75 2.84 -13.12
N SER A 48 -16.46 2.91 -14.25
CA SER A 48 -16.87 1.74 -15.04
C SER A 48 -15.72 0.87 -15.56
N ASN A 49 -14.49 1.38 -15.57
CA ASN A 49 -13.29 0.64 -15.97
C ASN A 49 -12.45 0.19 -14.76
N SER A 50 -13.02 0.26 -13.55
CA SER A 50 -12.36 -0.08 -12.29
C SER A 50 -11.19 0.83 -11.92
N TYR A 51 -11.12 2.05 -12.48
CA TYR A 51 -10.14 3.04 -12.04
C TYR A 51 -10.67 3.82 -10.83
N LEU A 52 -9.80 4.01 -9.84
CA LEU A 52 -10.09 4.85 -8.68
C LEU A 52 -9.85 6.32 -9.00
N LYS A 53 -10.84 7.14 -8.67
CA LYS A 53 -10.79 8.60 -8.79
C LYS A 53 -11.06 9.23 -7.44
N SER A 54 -10.43 10.37 -7.19
CA SER A 54 -10.73 11.16 -6.00
C SER A 54 -12.15 11.69 -6.08
N LEU A 55 -12.89 11.58 -4.98
CA LEU A 55 -14.25 12.07 -4.91
C LEU A 55 -14.24 13.61 -4.90
N SER A 56 -14.87 14.24 -5.88
CA SER A 56 -14.95 15.70 -6.01
C SER A 56 -16.27 16.31 -5.51
N ILE A 57 -17.19 15.47 -5.03
CA ILE A 57 -18.55 15.81 -4.59
C ILE A 57 -18.84 15.07 -3.28
N ASP A 58 -19.73 15.61 -2.44
CA ASP A 58 -20.06 15.02 -1.13
C ASP A 58 -21.01 13.81 -1.20
N SER A 59 -21.22 13.24 -2.40
CA SER A 59 -22.14 12.13 -2.63
C SER A 59 -21.61 11.09 -3.60
N VAL A 60 -21.88 9.81 -3.34
CA VAL A 60 -21.42 8.69 -4.17
C VAL A 60 -22.48 7.57 -4.21
N ALA A 61 -22.55 6.84 -5.32
CA ALA A 61 -23.35 5.62 -5.42
C ALA A 61 -22.66 4.47 -4.66
N PHE A 62 -23.43 3.62 -3.99
CA PHE A 62 -22.84 2.59 -3.11
C PHE A 62 -21.91 1.64 -3.86
N ASP A 63 -22.20 1.35 -5.14
CA ASP A 63 -21.47 0.41 -5.99
C ASP A 63 -20.15 0.99 -6.50
N GLU A 64 -20.05 2.32 -6.53
CA GLU A 64 -18.82 3.05 -6.87
C GLU A 64 -18.00 3.45 -5.63
N PHE A 65 -18.56 3.29 -4.42
CA PHE A 65 -17.96 3.81 -3.19
C PHE A 65 -16.76 2.99 -2.70
N VAL A 66 -15.63 3.67 -2.50
CA VAL A 66 -14.41 3.08 -1.92
C VAL A 66 -13.82 4.02 -0.86
N ILE A 67 -13.42 3.47 0.28
CA ILE A 67 -12.66 4.16 1.31
C ILE A 67 -11.20 3.74 1.18
N LYS A 68 -10.31 4.70 0.92
CA LYS A 68 -8.86 4.55 1.07
C LYS A 68 -8.48 4.86 2.51
N VAL A 69 -7.68 3.99 3.12
CA VAL A 69 -7.12 4.13 4.45
C VAL A 69 -5.61 4.20 4.31
N ASP A 70 -5.02 5.34 4.61
CA ASP A 70 -3.58 5.55 4.56
C ASP A 70 -2.95 5.29 5.92
N PHE A 71 -1.82 4.60 5.95
CA PHE A 71 -1.13 4.23 7.17
C PHE A 71 0.10 5.06 7.40
N LYS A 72 0.32 5.43 8.66
CA LYS A 72 1.57 6.02 9.10
C LYS A 72 2.59 4.90 9.30
N THR A 73 3.71 5.00 8.59
CA THR A 73 4.77 4.00 8.65
C THR A 73 6.08 4.57 9.17
N GLU A 74 6.78 3.77 9.95
CA GLU A 74 8.17 4.03 10.36
C GLU A 74 9.11 3.05 9.67
N LEU A 75 10.26 3.54 9.23
CA LEU A 75 11.26 2.72 8.57
C LEU A 75 12.01 1.87 9.60
N ILE A 76 11.89 0.55 9.50
CA ILE A 76 12.59 -0.40 10.39
C ILE A 76 14.01 -0.62 9.90
N SER A 77 14.19 -0.78 8.58
CA SER A 77 15.51 -0.95 7.99
C SER A 77 15.63 -0.13 6.70
N TYR A 78 16.68 0.68 6.68
CA TYR A 78 17.16 1.37 5.49
C TYR A 78 18.33 0.59 4.92
N LEU A 79 18.47 0.55 3.60
CA LEU A 79 19.74 0.15 2.98
C LEU A 79 20.26 1.25 2.07
N SER A 80 21.48 1.68 2.38
CA SER A 80 22.24 2.68 1.63
C SER A 80 22.95 2.05 0.43
N ASN A 81 22.80 2.72 -0.71
CA ASN A 81 23.56 2.64 -1.96
C ASN A 81 24.32 1.34 -2.28
N SER A 82 23.78 0.58 -3.23
CA SER A 82 24.58 -0.18 -4.19
C SER A 82 24.98 0.76 -5.34
N SER A 83 26.24 1.22 -5.34
CA SER A 83 26.81 1.88 -6.51
C SER A 83 27.27 0.82 -7.51
N SER A 84 26.41 0.48 -8.48
CA SER A 84 26.79 -0.37 -9.61
C SER A 84 27.01 0.47 -10.87
N LEU A 85 28.05 0.13 -11.64
CA LEU A 85 28.27 0.66 -12.99
C LEU A 85 27.33 0.04 -14.04
N TYR A 86 26.58 -0.99 -13.65
CA TYR A 86 25.65 -1.74 -14.48
C TYR A 86 24.21 -1.62 -13.94
N ALA A 87 23.22 -1.75 -14.81
CA ALA A 87 21.81 -1.81 -14.43
C ALA A 87 21.55 -3.06 -13.57
N THR A 88 21.14 -2.88 -12.33
CA THR A 88 20.72 -3.97 -11.45
C THR A 88 19.27 -4.35 -11.72
N PRO A 89 18.86 -5.61 -11.42
CA PRO A 89 17.45 -5.99 -11.42
C PRO A 89 16.62 -5.04 -10.54
N PRO A 90 15.35 -4.77 -10.89
CA PRO A 90 14.49 -3.94 -10.06
C PRO A 90 14.38 -4.52 -8.66
N CYS A 91 14.51 -3.65 -7.66
CA CYS A 91 14.40 -4.04 -6.26
C CYS A 91 13.01 -4.60 -5.96
N PRO A 92 12.90 -5.59 -5.05
CA PRO A 92 11.59 -5.99 -4.54
C PRO A 92 10.87 -4.78 -3.95
N PRO A 93 9.53 -4.73 -4.05
CA PRO A 93 8.74 -3.64 -3.47
C PRO A 93 8.95 -3.56 -1.96
N PRO A 94 8.70 -2.40 -1.33
CA PRO A 94 8.69 -2.26 0.11
C PRO A 94 7.82 -3.32 0.80
N ASN A 95 8.30 -3.84 1.92
CA ASN A 95 7.55 -4.77 2.74
C ASN A 95 7.08 -4.05 4.00
N SER A 96 5.95 -4.45 4.59
CA SER A 96 5.60 -4.06 5.95
C SER A 96 5.53 -5.27 6.86
N ASN A 97 6.03 -5.14 8.08
CA ASN A 97 6.15 -6.23 9.03
C ASN A 97 5.06 -6.14 10.11
N TRP A 98 3.79 -6.22 9.71
CA TRP A 98 2.66 -6.27 10.63
C TRP A 98 1.61 -7.26 10.13
N PHE A 99 0.88 -7.85 11.07
CA PHE A 99 -0.11 -8.89 10.82
C PHE A 99 -1.46 -8.41 11.32
N ILE A 100 -2.47 -8.42 10.46
CA ILE A 100 -3.83 -8.02 10.80
C ILE A 100 -4.57 -9.25 11.34
N ASP A 101 -5.12 -9.15 12.56
CA ASP A 101 -6.00 -10.17 13.12
C ASP A 101 -7.47 -9.85 12.80
N LYS A 102 -7.86 -8.57 12.92
CA LYS A 102 -9.25 -8.16 12.70
C LYS A 102 -9.35 -6.75 12.13
N ILE A 103 -10.29 -6.56 11.21
CA ILE A 103 -10.75 -5.25 10.74
C ILE A 103 -12.21 -5.09 11.14
N SER A 104 -12.62 -3.89 11.49
CA SER A 104 -14.02 -3.57 11.76
C SER A 104 -14.34 -2.19 11.22
N VAL A 105 -15.42 -2.09 10.46
CA VAL A 105 -15.94 -0.83 9.92
C VAL A 105 -17.38 -0.71 10.39
N LEU A 106 -17.65 0.34 11.16
CA LEU A 106 -18.94 0.57 11.80
C LEU A 106 -19.44 1.96 11.45
N ASP A 107 -20.71 2.07 11.06
CA ASP A 107 -21.39 3.36 11.03
C ASP A 107 -21.50 3.91 12.46
N LEU A 108 -21.12 5.17 12.65
CA LEU A 108 -21.14 5.82 13.97
C LEU A 108 -22.55 6.01 14.51
N ASP A 109 -23.53 6.24 13.63
CA ASP A 109 -24.93 6.39 14.03
C ASP A 109 -25.67 5.04 14.10
N GLU A 110 -24.96 3.94 13.82
CA GLU A 110 -25.49 2.56 13.81
C GLU A 110 -26.73 2.36 12.92
N THR A 111 -26.93 3.26 11.94
CA THR A 111 -28.07 3.23 11.00
C THR A 111 -27.80 2.32 9.81
N TYR A 112 -26.53 2.08 9.51
CA TYR A 112 -26.07 1.29 8.39
C TYR A 112 -25.10 0.20 8.83
N SER A 113 -25.51 -1.05 8.64
CA SER A 113 -24.73 -2.23 8.95
C SER A 113 -24.60 -3.10 7.70
N THR A 114 -23.36 -3.41 7.33
CA THR A 114 -23.04 -4.24 6.18
C THR A 114 -21.71 -4.96 6.42
N ASP A 115 -21.51 -6.05 5.70
CA ASP A 115 -20.18 -6.64 5.56
C ASP A 115 -19.31 -5.72 4.70
N TRP A 116 -18.01 -5.74 4.95
CA TRP A 116 -17.05 -4.99 4.18
C TRP A 116 -16.12 -5.91 3.41
N GLU A 117 -15.66 -5.41 2.26
CA GLU A 117 -14.67 -6.06 1.44
C GLU A 117 -13.45 -5.16 1.32
N MET A 118 -12.29 -5.79 1.25
CA MET A 118 -11.01 -5.13 1.04
C MET A 118 -10.50 -5.49 -0.34
N ALA A 119 -9.95 -4.50 -1.04
CA ALA A 119 -9.33 -4.73 -2.34
C ALA A 119 -8.07 -5.59 -2.20
N GLU A 120 -7.91 -6.52 -3.15
CA GLU A 120 -6.65 -7.21 -3.38
C GLU A 120 -5.74 -6.36 -4.27
N ARG A 121 -4.63 -6.96 -4.71
CA ARG A 121 -3.60 -6.29 -5.50
C ARG A 121 -4.20 -5.58 -6.72
N TYR A 122 -3.82 -4.32 -6.91
CA TYR A 122 -4.27 -3.46 -8.02
C TYR A 122 -5.79 -3.22 -8.12
N TYR A 123 -6.56 -3.49 -7.05
CA TYR A 123 -8.02 -3.36 -7.05
C TYR A 123 -8.73 -4.28 -8.07
N GLU A 124 -8.06 -5.33 -8.54
CA GLU A 124 -8.60 -6.28 -9.52
C GLU A 124 -9.73 -7.14 -8.94
N SER A 125 -9.70 -7.37 -7.63
CA SER A 125 -10.67 -8.15 -6.88
C SER A 125 -10.84 -7.61 -5.47
N PHE A 126 -11.95 -7.98 -4.84
CA PHE A 126 -12.26 -7.65 -3.45
C PHE A 126 -12.58 -8.93 -2.69
N ILE A 127 -12.07 -9.02 -1.47
CA ILE A 127 -12.26 -10.15 -0.56
C ILE A 127 -12.89 -9.66 0.74
N ASN A 128 -13.69 -10.52 1.37
CA ASN A 128 -14.33 -10.17 2.63
C ASN A 128 -13.27 -9.95 3.73
N ILE A 129 -13.43 -8.89 4.53
CA ILE A 129 -12.46 -8.53 5.57
C ILE A 129 -12.26 -9.61 6.64
N ASP A 130 -13.26 -10.47 6.89
CA ASP A 130 -13.18 -11.57 7.85
C ASP A 130 -12.30 -12.73 7.34
N SER A 131 -11.99 -12.75 6.03
CA SER A 131 -11.13 -13.77 5.42
C SER A 131 -9.62 -13.47 5.63
N LEU A 132 -9.29 -12.36 6.28
CA LEU A 132 -7.91 -11.86 6.40
C LEU A 132 -7.12 -12.45 7.57
N ARG A 133 -7.76 -13.24 8.43
CA ARG A 133 -7.16 -13.72 9.68
C ARG A 133 -5.87 -14.50 9.44
N GLY A 134 -4.75 -13.97 9.94
CA GLY A 134 -3.47 -14.68 9.99
C GLY A 134 -2.72 -14.78 8.66
N ASN A 135 -3.14 -14.07 7.61
CA ASN A 135 -2.40 -14.04 6.35
C ASN A 135 -1.31 -12.97 6.37
N GLU A 136 -0.08 -13.38 6.05
CA GLU A 136 1.02 -12.48 5.71
C GLU A 136 0.64 -11.72 4.45
N PHE A 137 0.49 -10.41 4.56
CA PHE A 137 0.43 -9.57 3.38
C PHE A 137 1.87 -9.39 2.87
N TRP A 138 2.27 -10.22 1.91
CA TRP A 138 3.62 -10.19 1.32
C TRP A 138 3.91 -8.91 0.51
N ASN A 139 2.88 -8.12 0.21
CA ASN A 139 2.97 -6.81 -0.42
C ASN A 139 1.88 -5.91 0.19
N VAL A 140 2.01 -5.54 1.46
CA VAL A 140 1.03 -4.62 2.05
C VAL A 140 1.28 -3.25 1.45
N PRO A 141 0.29 -2.64 0.79
CA PRO A 141 0.40 -1.25 0.48
C PRO A 141 0.47 -0.48 1.80
N ILE A 142 1.09 0.69 1.78
CA ILE A 142 1.03 1.71 2.85
C ILE A 142 -0.43 2.24 2.98
N GLU A 143 -1.38 1.58 2.34
CA GLU A 143 -2.73 2.01 2.02
C GLU A 143 -3.64 0.76 1.97
N MET A 144 -4.91 0.89 2.33
CA MET A 144 -5.93 -0.15 2.27
C MET A 144 -7.19 0.41 1.64
N TYR A 145 -7.92 -0.41 0.89
CA TYR A 145 -9.11 0.04 0.15
C TYR A 145 -10.29 -0.82 0.53
N LEU A 146 -11.33 -0.20 1.06
CA LEU A 146 -12.49 -0.85 1.63
C LEU A 146 -13.74 -0.43 0.86
N ARG A 147 -14.67 -1.36 0.64
CA ARG A 147 -15.99 -1.07 0.08
C ARG A 147 -17.09 -1.84 0.82
N PRO A 148 -18.31 -1.31 0.89
CA PRO A 148 -19.43 -2.03 1.45
C PRO A 148 -19.91 -3.13 0.51
N LYS A 149 -20.40 -4.24 1.07
CA LYS A 149 -20.92 -5.38 0.28
C LYS A 149 -22.38 -5.20 -0.12
N SER A 150 -23.13 -4.39 0.62
CA SER A 150 -24.55 -4.14 0.34
C SER A 150 -24.87 -2.66 0.45
N SER A 151 -25.74 -2.19 -0.44
CA SER A 151 -26.26 -0.83 -0.46
C SER A 151 -26.98 -0.43 0.85
N PRO A 152 -26.88 0.84 1.30
CA PRO A 152 -27.73 1.35 2.38
C PRO A 152 -29.20 1.44 1.95
N ALA A 153 -30.13 1.43 2.91
CA ALA A 153 -31.56 1.45 2.60
C ALA A 153 -32.08 2.82 2.11
N LYS A 154 -31.34 3.90 2.37
CA LYS A 154 -31.73 5.28 2.07
C LYS A 154 -30.51 6.11 1.69
N THR A 155 -30.76 7.21 1.00
CA THR A 155 -29.75 8.25 0.79
C THR A 155 -29.61 9.09 2.05
N GLU A 156 -28.55 8.88 2.81
CA GLU A 156 -28.25 9.63 4.03
C GLU A 156 -26.73 9.89 4.12
N SER A 157 -26.34 10.73 5.08
CA SER A 157 -24.93 11.00 5.39
C SER A 157 -24.43 9.97 6.40
N TYR A 158 -23.36 9.26 6.06
CA TYR A 158 -22.76 8.22 6.89
C TYR A 158 -21.36 8.63 7.33
N GLN A 159 -20.97 8.21 8.53
CA GLN A 159 -19.62 8.40 9.04
C GLN A 159 -19.12 7.09 9.63
N PHE A 160 -17.95 6.63 9.19
CA PHE A 160 -17.47 5.30 9.55
C PHE A 160 -16.34 5.35 10.56
N LYS A 161 -16.45 4.55 11.61
CA LYS A 161 -15.33 4.21 12.48
C LYS A 161 -14.63 2.97 11.92
N ILE A 162 -13.34 3.10 11.64
CA ILE A 162 -12.49 2.01 11.16
C ILE A 162 -11.56 1.62 12.30
N ARG A 163 -11.54 0.33 12.64
CA ARG A 163 -10.70 -0.26 13.68
C ARG A 163 -9.93 -1.44 13.11
N ILE A 164 -8.63 -1.47 13.35
CA ILE A 164 -7.73 -2.54 12.92
C ILE A 164 -6.99 -3.07 14.14
N GLU A 165 -7.14 -4.36 14.40
CA GLU A 165 -6.45 -5.08 15.47
C GLU A 165 -5.38 -5.97 14.85
N THR A 166 -4.17 -5.87 15.38
CA THR A 166 -3.00 -6.60 14.91
C THR A 166 -2.76 -7.85 15.75
N ALA A 167 -2.09 -8.86 15.18
CA ALA A 167 -1.73 -10.08 15.90
C ALA A 167 -0.80 -9.82 17.10
N ASP A 168 -0.05 -8.70 17.05
CA ASP A 168 0.84 -8.26 18.14
C ASP A 168 0.09 -7.54 19.28
N GLY A 169 -1.25 -7.41 19.19
CA GLY A 169 -2.10 -6.80 20.20
C GLY A 169 -2.23 -5.28 20.08
N ASN A 170 -1.67 -4.64 19.05
CA ASN A 170 -1.91 -3.23 18.77
C ASN A 170 -3.30 -3.03 18.16
N THR A 171 -3.94 -1.90 18.50
CA THR A 171 -5.22 -1.47 17.92
C THR A 171 -5.05 -0.08 17.33
N PHE A 172 -5.42 0.09 16.06
CA PHE A 172 -5.49 1.37 15.39
C PHE A 172 -6.95 1.72 15.10
N GLU A 173 -7.34 2.95 15.39
CA GLU A 173 -8.70 3.44 15.16
C GLU A 173 -8.66 4.79 14.46
N THR A 174 -9.62 5.01 13.56
CA THR A 174 -9.87 6.31 12.96
C THR A 174 -11.37 6.46 12.68
N THR A 175 -11.78 7.68 12.38
CA THR A 175 -13.13 8.02 11.95
C THR A 175 -13.02 8.78 10.63
N THR A 176 -13.82 8.40 9.64
CA THR A 176 -13.87 9.10 8.36
C THR A 176 -14.55 10.46 8.49
N ASP A 177 -14.41 11.32 7.49
CA ASP A 177 -15.34 12.44 7.31
C ASP A 177 -16.75 11.89 6.95
N PRO A 178 -17.83 12.67 7.13
CA PRO A 178 -19.16 12.27 6.68
C PRO A 178 -19.25 12.23 5.15
N ILE A 179 -20.01 11.26 4.61
CA ILE A 179 -20.25 11.11 3.17
C ILE A 179 -21.70 10.73 2.88
N ILE A 180 -22.30 11.32 1.85
CA ILE A 180 -23.63 10.92 1.40
C ILE A 180 -23.52 9.70 0.49
N ILE A 181 -24.13 8.58 0.90
CA ILE A 181 -24.17 7.37 0.06
C ILE A 181 -25.58 7.19 -0.49
N THR A 182 -25.66 6.98 -1.80
CA THR A 182 -26.92 6.71 -2.51
C THR A 182 -27.09 5.21 -2.78
N PRO A 183 -28.30 4.67 -2.61
CA PRO A 183 -28.54 3.24 -2.79
C PRO A 183 -28.35 2.68 -4.19
#